data_AF-A0A497GN52-F1
#
_entry.id   AF-A0A497GN52-F1
#
_cell.length_a   1.000
_cell.length_b   1.000
_cell.length_c   1.000
_cell.angle_alpha   90.00
_cell.angle_beta   90.00
_cell.angle_gamma   90.00
#
_symmetry.space_group_name_H-M   'P 1'
#
loop_
_entity.id
_entity.type
_entity.pdbx_description
1 polymer ?
#
loop_
_entity_poly.entity_id
_entity_poly.type
_entity_poly.pdbx_seq_one_letter_code
_entity_poly.pdbx_strand_id
1 'polypeptide(L)'
;MVCSNCGMEVPAVWQYCPRCGKPLTEKSVVERIAEEMKVEERAKKLLKMLAREIRKDPSVITRLLDALYGRKQIPHGESKMDSQGA
;
A
#
# COMPACT_ATOMS: atom_id res chain seq x y z
N MET A 1 0.45 -3.31 -32.79
CA MET A 1 1.65 -3.85 -32.12
C MET A 1 1.21 -4.85 -31.06
N VAL A 2 2.08 -5.78 -30.64
CA VAL A 2 1.75 -6.76 -29.60
C VAL A 2 2.39 -6.34 -28.28
N CYS A 3 1.61 -6.33 -27.19
CA CYS A 3 2.13 -6.02 -25.86
C CYS A 3 3.09 -7.10 -25.39
N SER A 4 4.35 -6.74 -25.17
CA SER A 4 5.42 -7.68 -24.79
C SER A 4 5.25 -8.36 -23.43
N ASN A 5 4.28 -7.93 -22.62
CA ASN A 5 4.05 -8.47 -21.26
C ASN A 5 2.86 -9.41 -21.18
N CYS A 6 1.81 -9.17 -21.99
CA CYS A 6 0.58 -9.97 -21.89
C CYS A 6 0.11 -10.53 -23.24
N GLY A 7 0.82 -10.27 -24.33
CA GLY A 7 0.51 -10.79 -25.66
C GLY A 7 -0.70 -10.15 -26.36
N MET A 8 -1.40 -9.19 -25.73
CA MET A 8 -2.54 -8.52 -26.36
C MET A 8 -2.11 -7.66 -27.56
N GLU A 9 -2.85 -7.78 -28.66
CA GLU A 9 -2.76 -6.84 -29.78
C GLU A 9 -3.36 -5.49 -29.41
N VAL A 10 -2.60 -4.43 -29.64
CA VAL A 10 -2.96 -3.05 -29.29
C VAL A 10 -2.62 -2.10 -30.44
N PRO A 11 -3.40 -1.02 -30.65
CA PRO A 11 -3.05 0.07 -31.56
C PRO A 11 -1.70 0.70 -31.21
N ALA A 12 -0.91 1.07 -32.22
CA ALA A 12 0.41 1.68 -32.01
C ALA A 12 0.36 3.08 -31.37
N VAL A 13 -0.79 3.76 -31.45
CA VAL A 13 -1.01 5.09 -30.86
C VAL A 13 -1.25 5.04 -29.35
N TRP A 14 -1.45 3.84 -28.77
CA TRP A 14 -1.72 3.71 -27.36
C TRP A 14 -0.46 3.77 -26.52
N GLN A 15 -0.54 4.53 -25.43
CA GLN A 15 0.57 4.70 -24.49
C GLN A 15 0.66 3.56 -23.47
N TYR A 16 -0.46 2.92 -23.15
CA TYR A 16 -0.53 1.85 -22.14
C TYR A 16 -1.38 0.68 -22.66
N CYS A 17 -1.00 -0.54 -22.28
CA CYS A 17 -1.81 -1.72 -22.54
C CYS A 17 -3.06 -1.72 -21.64
N PRO A 18 -4.29 -1.82 -22.17
CA PRO A 18 -5.49 -1.79 -21.34
C PRO A 18 -5.68 -3.07 -20.52
N ARG A 19 -5.03 -4.18 -20.91
CA ARG A 19 -5.13 -5.46 -20.20
C ARG A 19 -4.22 -5.53 -18.98
N CYS A 20 -3.00 -5.01 -19.08
CA CYS A 20 -1.98 -5.20 -18.04
C CYS A 20 -1.32 -3.92 -17.55
N GLY A 21 -1.72 -2.76 -18.07
CA GLY A 21 -1.18 -1.45 -17.68
C GLY A 21 0.27 -1.19 -18.12
N LYS A 22 0.94 -2.13 -18.80
CA LYS A 22 2.33 -1.93 -19.23
C LYS A 22 2.42 -0.73 -20.18
N PRO A 23 3.34 0.23 -19.94
CA PRO A 23 3.62 1.29 -20.88
C PRO A 23 4.16 0.72 -22.20
N LEU A 24 3.69 1.27 -23.32
CA LEU A 24 3.97 0.78 -24.68
C LEU A 24 4.89 1.71 -25.46
N THR A 25 5.07 2.95 -24.99
CA THR A 25 5.93 3.97 -25.62
C THR A 25 7.05 4.39 -24.69
N GLU A 26 8.19 4.83 -25.24
CA GLU A 26 9.31 5.34 -24.43
C GLU A 26 8.87 6.48 -23.50
N LYS A 27 8.06 7.41 -24.01
CA LYS A 27 7.47 8.49 -23.20
C LYS A 27 6.72 7.95 -21.98
N SER A 28 5.80 7.00 -22.20
CA SER A 28 5.01 6.40 -21.12
C SER A 28 5.85 5.58 -20.12
N VAL A 29 6.99 5.03 -20.56
CA VAL A 29 7.96 4.36 -19.67
C VAL A 29 8.67 5.39 -18.79
N VAL A 30 9.21 6.46 -19.40
CA VAL A 30 9.92 7.52 -18.69
C VAL A 30 9.01 8.22 -17.69
N GLU A 31 7.77 8.55 -18.07
CA GLU A 31 6.78 9.16 -17.19
C GLU A 31 6.48 8.27 -15.98
N ARG A 32 6.35 6.95 -16.18
CA ARG A 32 6.10 6.02 -15.08
C ARG A 32 7.29 5.92 -14.14
N ILE A 33 8.52 5.84 -14.66
CA ILE A 33 9.75 5.85 -13.84
C ILE A 33 9.84 7.14 -13.03
N ALA A 34 9.60 8.29 -13.67
CA ALA A 34 9.63 9.59 -12.99
C ALA A 34 8.57 9.69 -11.88
N GLU A 35 7.38 9.13 -12.09
CA GLU A 35 6.34 9.13 -11.07
C GLU A 35 6.67 8.17 -9.92
N GLU A 36 7.22 6.98 -10.20
CA GLU A 36 7.71 6.04 -9.19
C GLU A 36 8.78 6.70 -8.30
N MET A 37 9.74 7.44 -8.89
CA MET A 37 10.74 8.21 -8.12
C MET A 37 10.12 9.25 -7.19
N LYS A 38 9.11 10.01 -7.67
CA LYS A 38 8.40 10.99 -6.83
C LYS A 38 7.65 10.34 -5.68
N VAL A 39 7.04 9.16 -5.89
CA VAL A 39 6.35 8.41 -4.83
C VAL A 39 7.35 8.01 -3.76
N GLU A 40 8.53 7.50 -4.15
CA GLU A 40 9.59 7.12 -3.22
C GLU A 40 10.08 8.32 -2.38
N GLU A 41 10.31 9.48 -3.00
CA GLU A 41 10.73 10.70 -2.30
C GLU A 41 9.68 11.18 -1.30
N ARG A 42 8.40 11.18 -1.71
CA ARG A 42 7.27 11.56 -0.85
C ARG A 42 7.13 10.61 0.34
N ALA A 43 7.22 9.30 0.10
CA ALA A 43 7.16 8.30 1.16
C ALA A 43 8.31 8.49 2.17
N LYS A 44 9.55 8.66 1.70
CA LYS A 44 10.71 8.95 2.56
C LYS A 44 10.49 10.23 3.38
N LYS A 45 9.92 11.28 2.80
CA LYS A 45 9.63 12.53 3.52
C LYS A 45 8.60 12.31 4.64
N LEU A 46 7.50 11.61 4.34
CA LEU A 46 6.46 11.29 5.34
C LEU A 46 7.02 10.43 6.47
N LEU A 47 7.80 9.39 6.15
CA LEU A 47 8.44 8.55 7.16
C LEU A 47 9.40 9.34 8.05
N LYS A 48 10.18 10.27 7.49
CA LYS A 48 11.05 11.16 8.27
C LYS A 48 10.25 12.08 9.21
N MET A 49 9.12 12.60 8.76
CA MET A 49 8.23 13.43 9.60
C MET A 49 7.62 12.59 10.74
N LEU A 50 7.10 11.41 10.42
CA LEU A 50 6.56 10.49 11.42
C LEU A 50 7.62 10.07 12.45
N ALA A 51 8.84 9.75 12.01
CA ALA A 51 9.94 9.41 12.90
C ALA A 51 10.30 10.55 13.87
N ARG A 52 10.21 11.80 13.42
CA ARG A 52 10.40 12.96 14.31
C ARG A 52 9.32 13.01 15.38
N GLU A 53 8.07 12.72 15.02
CA GLU A 53 6.95 12.76 15.98
C GLU A 53 7.02 11.61 16.99
N ILE A 54 7.34 10.39 16.54
CA ILE A 54 7.55 9.23 17.42
C ILE A 54 8.70 9.48 18.41
N ARG A 55 9.76 10.18 17.98
CA ARG A 55 10.87 10.54 18.90
C ARG A 55 10.44 11.53 19.97
N LYS A 56 9.49 12.43 19.68
CA LYS A 56 8.96 13.36 20.69
C LYS A 56 8.02 12.66 21.66
N ASP A 57 7.18 11.78 21.13
CA ASP A 57 6.20 11.00 21.88
C ASP A 57 6.14 9.55 21.35
N PRO A 58 6.77 8.59 22.05
CA PRO A 58 6.73 7.20 21.67
C PRO A 58 5.33 6.59 21.63
N SER A 59 4.31 7.16 22.31
CA SER A 59 2.94 6.64 22.27
C SER A 59 2.28 6.75 20.89
N VAL A 60 2.80 7.63 20.03
CA VAL A 60 2.32 7.85 18.67
C VAL A 60 2.38 6.58 17.83
N ILE A 61 3.44 5.76 17.96
CA ILE A 61 3.52 4.52 17.18
C ILE A 61 2.48 3.50 17.64
N THR A 62 2.23 3.36 18.94
CA THR A 62 1.20 2.48 19.49
C THR A 62 -0.18 2.88 18.96
N ARG A 63 -0.53 4.16 19.06
CA ARG A 63 -1.81 4.69 18.53
C ARG A 63 -1.95 4.47 17.02
N LEU A 64 -0.86 4.62 16.28
CA LEU A 64 -0.84 4.36 14.83
C LEU A 64 -1.08 2.89 14.52
N LEU A 65 -0.40 1.98 15.24
CA LEU A 65 -0.60 0.54 15.07
C LEU A 65 -2.03 0.13 15.44
N ASP A 66 -2.59 0.67 16.52
CA ASP A 66 -3.99 0.45 16.89
C ASP A 66 -4.96 0.97 15.82
N ALA A 67 -4.67 2.11 15.20
CA ALA A 67 -5.52 2.65 14.13
C ALA A 67 -5.42 1.82 12.83
N LEU A 68 -4.24 1.33 12.48
CA LEU A 68 -4.00 0.57 11.24
C LEU A 68 -4.42 -0.89 11.35
N TYR A 69 -4.25 -1.49 12.53
CA TYR A 69 -4.38 -2.94 12.74
C TYR A 69 -5.34 -3.31 13.87
N GLY A 70 -5.73 -2.36 14.73
CA GLY A 70 -6.60 -2.56 15.89
C GLY A 70 -8.10 -2.43 15.59
N ARG A 71 -8.65 -3.29 14.71
CA ARG A 71 -10.00 -3.89 14.85
C ARG A 71 -10.33 -4.89 13.73
N LYS A 72 -9.99 -6.15 13.97
CA LYS A 72 -10.95 -7.27 13.76
C LYS A 72 -11.34 -7.80 15.14
N GLN A 73 -12.24 -7.10 15.82
CA GLN A 73 -13.04 -7.76 16.86
C GLN A 73 -14.22 -8.41 16.12
N ILE A 74 -14.15 -9.72 15.88
CA ILE A 74 -15.35 -10.52 15.63
C ILE A 74 -15.88 -10.86 17.03
N PRO A 75 -17.05 -10.35 17.46
CA PRO A 75 -17.62 -10.79 18.73
C PRO A 75 -18.25 -12.16 18.50
N HIS A 76 -17.68 -13.20 19.10
CA HIS A 76 -18.42 -14.46 19.25
C HIS A 76 -18.05 -15.14 20.57
N GLY A 77 -19.05 -15.17 21.47
CA GLY A 77 -19.17 -16.20 22.50
C GLY A 77 -18.46 -15.91 23.81
N GLU A 78 -19.21 -15.32 24.74
CA GLU A 78 -19.01 -15.58 26.16
C GLU A 78 -18.98 -17.10 26.39
N SER A 79 -17.93 -17.60 27.05
CA SER A 79 -18.01 -18.88 27.74
C SER A 79 -17.71 -18.62 29.21
N LYS A 80 -18.78 -18.67 30.00
CA LYS A 80 -18.78 -18.71 31.45
C LYS A 80 -17.70 -19.65 31.97
N MET A 81 -16.90 -19.15 32.91
CA MET A 81 -16.09 -19.98 33.78
C MET A 81 -16.93 -20.26 35.02
N ASP A 82 -17.67 -21.37 35.02
CA ASP A 82 -18.32 -21.86 36.23
C ASP A 82 -17.26 -22.60 37.07
N SER A 83 -16.70 -21.87 38.03
CA SER A 83 -15.97 -22.45 39.15
C SER A 83 -16.97 -23.09 40.11
N GLN A 84 -16.97 -24.43 40.21
CA GLN A 84 -17.51 -25.14 41.37
C GLN A 84 -16.38 -25.92 42.01
N GLY A 85 -16.02 -25.50 43.23
CA GLY A 85 -15.32 -26.33 44.19
C GLY A 85 -16.32 -27.07 45.07
N ALA A 86 -16.04 -28.34 45.32
CA ALA A 86 -16.34 -29.11 46.53
C ALA A 86 -15.47 -30.37 46.50
#